data_AF-A0A5M4D8Q6-F1
#
_entry.id   AF-A0A5M4D8Q6-F1
#
_cell.length_a   1.000
_cell.length_b   1.000
_cell.length_c   1.000
_cell.angle_alpha   90.00
_cell.angle_beta   90.00
_cell.angle_gamma   90.00
#
_symmetry.space_group_name_H-M   'P 1'
#
loop_
_entity.id
_entity.type
_entity.pdbx_description
1 polymer ?
#
loop_
_entity_poly.entity_id
_entity_poly.type
_entity_poly.pdbx_seq_one_letter_code
_entity_poly.pdbx_strand_id
1 'polypeptide(L)'
;MGVRDVLNSKPWIAWTVALLAVGVAVLFYIRGNSQSAPDSMDKLSQMVTIRCTETGQEWEMNRGQLMELLMYQPGMIDPTKGIPSKFAEGRPTGVIVDKGVWQETVKYVNDMKNLVKDRKHAGG
;
A
#
# COMPACT_ATOMS: atom_id res chain seq x y z
N MET A 1 -18.46 35.63 -36.45
CA MET A 1 -19.05 34.29 -36.62
C MET A 1 -19.07 33.64 -35.25
N GLY A 2 -20.26 33.34 -34.73
CA GLY A 2 -20.40 32.88 -33.34
C GLY A 2 -19.92 31.44 -33.20
N VAL A 3 -19.46 31.08 -32.00
CA VAL A 3 -19.07 29.69 -31.64
C VAL A 3 -20.20 28.69 -31.95
N ARG A 4 -21.45 29.18 -31.92
CA ARG A 4 -22.67 28.43 -32.26
C ARG A 4 -22.79 28.08 -33.75
N ASP A 5 -22.34 28.94 -34.67
CA ASP A 5 -22.39 28.67 -36.13
C ASP A 5 -21.40 27.58 -36.54
N VAL A 6 -20.21 27.58 -35.94
CA VAL A 6 -19.17 26.58 -36.18
C VAL A 6 -19.60 25.21 -35.65
N LEU A 7 -20.31 25.17 -34.52
CA LEU A 7 -20.89 23.93 -33.97
C LEU A 7 -21.97 23.33 -34.88
N ASN A 8 -22.82 24.16 -35.48
CA ASN A 8 -23.93 23.67 -36.32
C ASN A 8 -23.45 23.25 -37.73
N SER A 9 -22.36 23.85 -38.22
CA SER A 9 -21.78 23.54 -39.54
C SER A 9 -21.10 22.16 -39.60
N LYS A 10 -20.54 21.68 -38.49
CA LYS A 10 -19.65 20.50 -38.47
C LYS A 10 -19.89 19.63 -37.24
N PRO A 11 -20.91 18.75 -37.26
CA PRO A 11 -21.26 17.91 -36.10
C PRO A 11 -20.12 17.00 -35.64
N TRP A 12 -19.20 16.61 -36.53
CA TRP A 12 -18.03 15.78 -36.19
C TRP A 12 -17.07 16.44 -35.19
N ILE A 13 -17.06 17.78 -35.10
CA ILE A 13 -16.22 18.53 -34.13
C ILE A 13 -16.75 18.33 -32.71
N ALA A 14 -18.08 18.24 -32.53
CA ALA A 14 -18.66 17.99 -31.22
C ALA A 14 -18.28 16.59 -30.71
N TRP A 15 -18.26 15.59 -31.60
CA TRP A 15 -17.86 14.21 -31.26
C TRP A 15 -16.38 14.10 -30.89
N THR A 16 -15.48 14.80 -31.58
CA THR A 16 -14.04 14.78 -31.23
C THR A 16 -13.78 15.45 -29.89
N VAL A 17 -14.43 16.58 -29.60
CA VAL A 17 -14.31 17.25 -28.30
C VAL A 17 -14.88 16.39 -27.18
N ALA A 18 -16.01 15.72 -27.41
CA ALA A 18 -16.58 14.78 -26.44
C ALA A 18 -15.65 13.60 -26.15
N LEU A 19 -15.06 12.99 -27.20
CA LEU A 19 -14.08 11.90 -27.04
C LEU A 19 -12.84 12.35 -26.28
N LEU A 20 -12.35 13.56 -26.56
CA LEU A 20 -11.21 14.13 -25.87
C LEU A 20 -11.52 14.35 -24.38
N ALA A 21 -12.70 14.91 -24.07
CA ALA A 21 -13.14 15.13 -22.69
C ALA A 21 -13.27 13.80 -21.92
N VAL A 22 -13.83 12.77 -22.55
CA VAL A 22 -13.93 11.43 -21.96
C VAL A 22 -12.54 10.83 -21.74
N GLY A 23 -11.63 10.94 -22.72
CA GLY A 23 -10.25 10.45 -22.59
C GLY A 23 -9.50 11.10 -21.43
N VAL A 24 -9.67 12.41 -21.26
CA VAL A 24 -9.10 13.15 -20.12
C VAL A 24 -9.71 12.68 -18.80
N ALA A 25 -11.03 12.52 -18.73
CA ALA A 25 -11.70 12.02 -17.53
C ALA A 25 -11.24 10.60 -17.14
N VAL A 26 -11.07 9.70 -18.12
CA VAL A 26 -10.53 8.35 -17.90
C VAL A 26 -9.09 8.42 -17.38
N LEU A 27 -8.25 9.31 -17.94
CA LEU A 27 -6.88 9.49 -17.47
C LEU A 27 -6.86 9.97 -16.02
N PHE A 28 -7.70 10.94 -15.64
CA PHE A 28 -7.82 11.40 -14.27
C PHE A 28 -8.35 10.32 -13.33
N TYR A 29 -9.29 9.49 -13.78
CA TYR A 29 -9.82 8.37 -12.98
C TYR A 29 -8.72 7.34 -12.68
N ILE A 30 -7.95 6.94 -13.70
CA ILE A 30 -6.85 5.99 -13.54
C ILE A 30 -5.74 6.57 -12.65
N ARG A 31 -5.42 7.87 -12.79
CA ARG A 31 -4.40 8.52 -11.96
C ARG A 31 -4.86 8.78 -10.52
N GLY A 32 -6.12 9.14 -10.31
CA GLY A 32 -6.69 9.50 -9.01
C GLY A 32 -6.85 8.32 -8.07
N ASN A 33 -7.08 7.12 -8.60
CA ASN A 33 -7.17 5.91 -7.77
C ASN A 33 -5.83 5.41 -7.20
N SER A 34 -4.70 5.99 -7.63
CA SER A 34 -3.36 5.64 -7.09
C SER A 34 -3.05 6.27 -5.74
N GLN A 35 -3.99 7.00 -5.13
CA GLN A 35 -3.76 7.81 -3.92
C GLN A 35 -3.77 7.01 -2.61
N SER A 36 -3.82 5.68 -2.66
CA SER A 36 -3.66 4.82 -1.49
C SER A 36 -2.18 4.52 -1.23
N ALA A 37 -1.35 5.55 -1.05
CA ALA A 37 0.01 5.32 -0.60
C ALA A 37 -0.03 4.47 0.69
N PRO A 38 0.71 3.34 0.76
CA PRO A 38 0.69 2.46 1.94
C PRO A 38 1.17 3.17 3.22
N ASP A 39 1.87 4.31 3.06
CA ASP A 39 2.46 5.14 4.12
C ASP A 39 1.62 6.37 4.52
N SER A 40 0.35 6.46 4.11
CA SER A 40 -0.52 7.55 4.59
C SER A 40 -0.60 7.51 6.12
N MET A 41 -0.47 8.66 6.80
CA MET A 41 -0.52 8.73 8.27
C MET A 41 -1.78 8.08 8.86
N ASP A 42 -2.89 8.13 8.12
CA ASP A 42 -4.15 7.46 8.49
C ASP A 42 -4.05 5.93 8.53
N LYS A 43 -3.20 5.31 7.70
CA LYS A 43 -2.97 3.86 7.72
C LYS A 43 -2.04 3.46 8.86
N LEU A 44 -1.04 4.28 9.19
CA LEU A 44 -0.12 4.01 10.30
C LEU A 44 -0.82 4.09 11.66
N SER A 45 -1.85 4.94 11.81
CA SER A 45 -2.63 5.04 13.05
C SER A 45 -3.66 3.92 13.24
N GLN A 46 -3.93 3.09 12.22
CA GLN A 46 -4.90 2.00 12.30
C GLN A 46 -4.46 0.91 13.29
N MET A 47 -5.41 0.45 14.09
CA MET A 47 -5.24 -0.74 14.92
C MET A 47 -5.35 -1.99 14.04
N VAL A 48 -4.39 -2.90 14.18
CA VAL A 48 -4.38 -4.19 13.48
C VAL A 48 -4.44 -5.33 14.50
N THR A 49 -5.31 -6.30 14.22
CA THR A 49 -5.41 -7.52 15.03
C THR A 49 -4.39 -8.54 14.57
N ILE A 50 -3.56 -8.98 15.50
CA ILE A 50 -2.51 -9.96 15.28
C ILE A 50 -2.89 -11.21 16.05
N ARG A 51 -2.75 -12.36 15.40
CA ARG A 51 -3.01 -13.67 15.96
C ARG A 51 -1.70 -14.44 16.11
N CYS A 52 -1.50 -15.07 17.26
CA CYS A 52 -0.42 -16.04 17.46
C CYS A 52 -0.83 -17.35 16.78
N THR A 53 -0.01 -17.86 15.87
CA THR A 53 -0.28 -19.12 15.17
C THR A 53 -0.20 -20.34 16.08
N GLU A 54 0.52 -20.27 17.20
CA GLU A 54 0.67 -21.37 18.15
C GLU A 54 -0.45 -21.42 19.20
N THR A 55 -0.75 -20.29 19.83
CA THR A 55 -1.73 -20.23 20.93
C THR A 55 -3.13 -19.82 20.48
N GLY A 56 -3.27 -19.32 19.24
CA GLY A 56 -4.52 -18.77 18.72
C GLY A 56 -4.93 -17.45 19.37
N GLN A 57 -4.16 -16.93 20.33
CA GLN A 57 -4.48 -15.71 21.04
C GLN A 57 -4.27 -14.49 20.15
N GLU A 58 -5.22 -13.56 20.24
CA GLU A 58 -5.21 -12.33 19.47
C GLU A 58 -4.84 -11.15 20.35
N TRP A 59 -4.11 -10.20 19.78
CA TRP A 59 -3.89 -8.91 20.39
C TRP A 59 -3.88 -7.84 19.32
N GLU A 60 -4.24 -6.64 19.74
CA GLU A 60 -4.20 -5.48 18.87
C GLU A 60 -2.90 -4.72 19.08
N MET A 61 -2.35 -4.21 17.99
CA MET A 61 -1.32 -3.19 18.04
C MET A 61 -1.55 -2.16 16.95
N ASN A 62 -0.96 -0.99 17.13
CA ASN A 62 -0.97 0.04 16.11
C ASN A 62 -0.11 -0.39 14.90
N ARG A 63 -0.58 -0.14 13.67
CA ARG A 63 0.13 -0.52 12.44
C ARG A 63 1.51 0.12 12.33
N GLY A 64 1.66 1.36 12.79
CA GLY A 64 2.95 2.03 12.89
C GLY A 64 3.93 1.28 13.80
N GLN A 65 3.48 0.85 14.97
CA GLN A 65 4.29 0.03 15.89
C GLN A 65 4.66 -1.32 15.27
N LEU A 66 3.73 -1.95 14.54
CA LEU A 66 4.02 -3.18 13.80
C LEU A 66 5.13 -2.97 12.76
N MET A 67 5.03 -1.91 11.96
CA MET A 67 6.02 -1.57 10.95
C MET A 67 7.38 -1.30 11.56
N GLU A 68 7.43 -0.54 12.66
CA GLU A 68 8.66 -0.26 13.40
C GLU A 68 9.32 -1.57 13.87
N LEU A 69 8.55 -2.47 14.46
CA LEU A 69 9.04 -3.77 14.93
C LEU A 69 9.61 -4.62 13.79
N LEU A 70 8.90 -4.67 12.65
CA LEU A 70 9.35 -5.37 11.44
C LEU A 70 10.63 -4.75 10.85
N MET A 71 10.78 -3.44 10.93
CA MET A 71 11.99 -2.75 10.46
C MET A 71 13.21 -3.06 11.32
N TYR A 72 13.05 -3.10 12.65
CA TYR A 72 14.13 -3.40 13.59
C TYR A 72 14.57 -4.87 13.58
N GLN A 73 13.72 -5.79 13.10
CA GLN A 73 14.07 -7.20 13.00
C GLN A 73 15.26 -7.40 12.04
N PRO A 74 16.30 -8.17 12.44
CA PRO A 74 17.44 -8.42 11.56
C PRO A 74 17.04 -9.27 10.35
N GLY A 75 17.54 -8.89 9.18
CA GLY A 75 17.32 -9.61 7.92
C GLY A 75 15.94 -9.37 7.28
N MET A 76 15.63 -10.22 6.30
CA MET A 76 14.34 -10.20 5.60
C MET A 76 13.26 -10.85 6.46
N ILE A 77 12.05 -10.31 6.36
CA ILE A 77 10.88 -10.86 7.03
C ILE A 77 10.36 -12.04 6.22
N ASP A 78 10.26 -13.19 6.89
CA ASP A 78 9.65 -14.39 6.35
C ASP A 78 8.12 -14.30 6.56
N PRO A 79 7.30 -14.31 5.50
CA PRO A 79 5.85 -14.23 5.61
C PRO A 79 5.25 -15.41 6.39
N THR A 80 5.98 -16.51 6.56
CA THR A 80 5.53 -17.69 7.30
C THR A 80 5.85 -17.64 8.79
N LYS A 81 6.85 -16.85 9.20
CA LYS A 81 7.35 -16.82 10.58
C LYS A 81 6.76 -15.68 11.40
N GLY A 82 6.06 -14.71 10.83
CA GLY A 82 5.39 -13.69 11.65
C GLY A 82 6.33 -12.82 12.50
N ILE A 83 5.74 -12.11 13.45
CA ILE A 83 6.41 -11.25 14.43
C ILE A 83 6.52 -11.92 15.81
N PRO A 84 7.47 -11.50 16.66
CA PRO A 84 7.53 -11.91 18.06
C PRO A 84 6.18 -11.78 18.76
N SER A 85 5.65 -12.89 19.27
CA SER A 85 4.40 -12.89 20.03
C SER A 85 4.67 -12.85 21.53
N LYS A 86 3.92 -12.00 22.25
CA LYS A 86 3.88 -12.01 23.72
C LYS A 86 3.29 -13.31 24.30
N PHE A 87 2.61 -14.10 23.47
CA PHE A 87 1.94 -15.34 23.86
C PHE A 87 2.70 -16.61 23.50
N ALA A 88 3.84 -16.48 22.81
CA ALA A 88 4.72 -17.60 22.43
C ALA A 88 6.16 -17.39 22.93
N GLU A 89 6.30 -16.74 24.09
CA GLU A 89 7.61 -16.48 24.72
C GLU A 89 8.58 -15.71 23.80
N GLY A 90 8.05 -14.78 22.99
CA GLY A 90 8.85 -13.98 22.06
C GLY A 90 9.21 -14.70 20.76
N ARG A 91 8.76 -15.94 20.54
CA ARG A 91 8.93 -16.62 19.25
C ARG A 91 8.18 -15.88 18.14
N PRO A 92 8.75 -15.81 16.93
CA PRO A 92 8.10 -15.17 15.80
C PRO A 92 6.96 -16.09 15.35
N THR A 93 5.74 -15.72 15.73
CA THR A 93 4.50 -16.50 15.50
C THR A 93 3.27 -15.60 15.32
N GLY A 94 3.41 -14.28 15.50
CA GLY A 94 2.33 -13.32 15.30
C GLY A 94 2.14 -12.98 13.83
N VAL A 95 0.93 -13.17 13.32
CA VAL A 95 0.57 -12.74 11.96
C VAL A 95 -0.68 -11.88 12.01
N ILE A 96 -0.78 -10.89 11.14
CA ILE A 96 -2.05 -10.15 10.99
C ILE A 96 -3.12 -11.16 10.56
N VAL A 97 -4.30 -11.08 11.18
CA VAL A 97 -5.42 -12.00 10.90
C VAL A 97 -5.79 -11.97 9.41
N ASP A 98 -5.77 -10.78 8.81
CA ASP A 98 -5.92 -10.60 7.38
C ASP A 98 -4.63 -10.97 6.63
N LYS A 99 -4.69 -12.11 5.93
CA LYS A 99 -3.57 -12.65 5.14
C LYS A 99 -3.15 -11.74 3.99
N GLY A 100 -4.09 -11.03 3.36
CA GLY A 100 -3.79 -10.10 2.26
C GLY A 100 -2.97 -8.93 2.77
N VAL A 101 -3.42 -8.33 3.87
CA VAL A 101 -2.73 -7.22 4.53
C VAL A 101 -1.36 -7.64 5.06
N TRP A 102 -1.24 -8.86 5.59
CA TRP A 102 0.04 -9.40 6.04
C TRP A 102 1.05 -9.53 4.91
N GLN A 103 0.67 -10.17 3.80
CA GLN A 103 1.55 -10.36 2.65
C GLN A 103 1.99 -9.03 2.04
N GLU A 104 1.08 -8.07 1.91
CA GLU A 104 1.39 -6.73 1.41
C GLU A 104 2.39 -6.03 2.33
N THR A 105 2.18 -6.11 3.65
CA THR A 105 3.06 -5.50 4.66
C THR A 105 4.46 -6.10 4.63
N VAL A 106 4.57 -7.44 4.59
CA VAL A 106 5.86 -8.14 4.52
C VAL A 106 6.62 -7.78 3.24
N LYS A 107 5.92 -7.77 2.10
CA LYS A 107 6.50 -7.37 0.82
C LYS A 107 7.05 -5.95 0.89
N TYR A 108 6.22 -5.00 1.35
CA TYR A 108 6.59 -3.61 1.48
C TYR A 108 7.82 -3.40 2.38
N VAL A 109 7.86 -4.04 3.56
CA VAL A 109 9.01 -3.93 4.47
C VAL A 109 10.28 -4.53 3.84
N ASN A 110 10.19 -5.68 3.16
CA ASN A 110 11.33 -6.29 2.49
C ASN A 110 11.85 -5.41 1.34
N ASP A 111 10.95 -4.80 0.56
CA ASP A 111 11.32 -3.84 -0.49
C ASP A 111 12.06 -2.63 0.11
N MET A 112 11.59 -2.08 1.22
CA MET A 112 12.30 -0.99 1.92
C MET A 112 13.67 -1.42 2.45
N LYS A 113 13.79 -2.61 3.04
CA LYS A 113 15.08 -3.14 3.53
C LYS A 113 16.08 -3.34 2.39
N ASN A 114 15.62 -3.82 1.22
CA ASN A 114 16.44 -3.89 0.01
C ASN A 114 16.94 -2.51 -0.41
N LEU A 115 16.05 -1.51 -0.48
CA LEU A 115 16.43 -0.13 -0.84
C LEU A 115 17.46 0.47 0.12
N VAL A 116 17.36 0.17 1.42
CA VAL A 116 18.34 0.62 2.42
C VAL A 116 19.68 -0.10 2.24
N LYS A 117 19.65 -1.41 1.98
CA LYS A 117 20.85 -2.22 1.72
C LYS A 117 21.59 -1.72 0.47
N ASP A 118 20.86 -1.49 -0.63
CA ASP A 118 21.42 -1.02 -1.90
C ASP A 118 22.04 0.38 -1.76
N ARG A 119 21.38 1.30 -1.02
CA ARG A 119 21.95 2.62 -0.72
C ARG A 119 23.23 2.55 0.10
N LYS A 120 23.31 1.64 1.09
CA LYS A 120 24.55 1.43 1.85
C LYS A 120 25.69 0.90 0.98
N HIS A 121 25.39 0.11 -0.05
CA HIS A 121 26.40 -0.41 -0.98
C HIS A 121 26.81 0.59 -2.06
N ALA A 122 25.94 1.53 -2.45
CA ALA A 122 26.23 2.52 -3.50
C ALA A 122 27.00 3.77 -3.01
N GLY A 123 27.08 3.99 -1.70
CA GLY A 123 27.73 5.16 -1.09
C GLY A 123 29.01 4.86 -0.29
N GLY A 124 29.61 3.68 -0.49
CA GLY A 124 30.82 3.23 0.20
C GLY A 124 32.03 3.09 -0.72
#